data_AF-A0A357YBP9-F1
#
_entry.id   AF-A0A357YBP9-F1
#
_cell.length_a   1.000
_cell.length_b   1.000
_cell.length_c   1.000
_cell.angle_alpha   90.00
_cell.angle_beta   90.00
_cell.angle_gamma   90.00
#
_symmetry.space_group_name_H-M   'P 1'
#
loop_
_entity.id
_entity.type
_entity.pdbx_description
1 polymer ?
#
loop_
_entity_poly.entity_id
_entity_poly.type
_entity_poly.pdbx_seq_one_letter_code
_entity_poly.pdbx_strand_id
1 'polypeptide(L)'
;SAEEEAAAWIKSHMHKPVAAFIAGVSAPPGRRMGHAGAIVTGGKGKAADKIRTLTDCGVTVSSSPTRMGEAMQEALKKGMKGV
;
A
#
# COMPACT_ATOMS: atom_id res chain seq x y z
N SER A 1 10.45 -3.10 4.57
CA SER A 1 9.50 -4.23 4.41
C SER A 1 9.26 -4.45 2.92
N ALA A 2 8.66 -5.57 2.52
CA ALA A 2 8.38 -5.84 1.10
C ALA A 2 7.60 -4.70 0.40
N GLU A 3 6.69 -4.02 1.11
CA GLU A 3 5.94 -2.89 0.57
C GLU A 3 6.78 -1.61 0.43
N GLU A 4 7.76 -1.39 1.31
CA GLU A 4 8.72 -0.27 1.17
C GLU A 4 9.69 -0.51 0.00
N GLU A 5 10.13 -1.75 -0.19
CA GLU A 5 10.93 -2.16 -1.36
C GLU A 5 10.12 -2.03 -2.65
N ALA A 6 8.84 -2.43 -2.62
CA ALA A 6 7.93 -2.23 -3.74
C ALA A 6 7.75 -0.74 -4.06
N ALA A 7 7.60 0.12 -3.06
CA ALA A 7 7.48 1.56 -3.27
C ALA A 7 8.73 2.16 -3.95
N ALA A 8 9.92 1.74 -3.53
CA ALA A 8 11.17 2.14 -4.18
C ALA A 8 11.23 1.68 -5.64
N TRP A 9 10.87 0.43 -5.91
CA TRP A 9 10.85 -0.12 -7.26
C TRP A 9 9.79 0.54 -8.16
N ILE A 10 8.60 0.81 -7.62
CA ILE A 10 7.51 1.51 -8.33
C ILE A 10 8.01 2.87 -8.79
N LYS A 11 8.66 3.62 -7.91
CA LYS A 11 9.18 4.96 -8.21
C LYS A 11 10.19 4.96 -9.35
N SER A 12 11.03 3.92 -9.47
CA SER A 12 12.11 3.87 -10.45
C SER A 12 11.75 3.15 -11.76
N HIS A 13 10.77 2.25 -11.75
CA HIS A 13 10.54 1.34 -12.89
C HIS A 13 9.08 1.22 -13.35
N MET A 14 8.10 1.66 -12.57
CA MET A 14 6.69 1.40 -12.88
C MET A 14 6.08 2.58 -13.63
N HIS A 15 5.56 2.31 -14.83
CA HIS A 15 4.92 3.31 -15.69
C HIS A 15 3.40 3.20 -15.72
N LYS A 16 2.85 2.07 -15.27
CA LYS A 16 1.40 1.90 -15.15
C LYS A 16 0.92 2.52 -13.84
N PRO A 17 -0.27 3.14 -13.82
CA PRO A 17 -0.87 3.60 -12.56
C PRO A 17 -1.02 2.46 -11.55
N VAL A 18 -0.75 2.76 -10.28
CA VAL A 18 -0.78 1.78 -9.20
C VAL A 18 -1.76 2.25 -8.11
N ALA A 19 -2.62 1.33 -7.67
CA ALA A 19 -3.44 1.47 -6.48
C ALA A 19 -3.15 0.30 -5.52
N ALA A 20 -3.22 0.55 -4.22
CA ALA A 20 -2.90 -0.44 -3.19
C ALA A 20 -3.87 -0.39 -2.01
N PHE A 21 -3.92 -1.48 -1.23
CA PHE A 21 -4.59 -1.55 0.06
C PHE A 21 -3.71 -2.33 1.03
N ILE A 22 -3.49 -1.79 2.21
CA ILE A 22 -2.74 -2.46 3.29
C ILE A 22 -3.74 -3.06 4.27
N ALA A 23 -3.85 -4.39 4.27
CA ALA A 23 -4.70 -5.10 5.21
C ALA A 23 -4.10 -5.11 6.62
N GLY A 24 -4.95 -5.35 7.63
CA GLY A 24 -4.50 -5.54 9.02
C GLY A 24 -4.16 -4.25 9.78
N VAL A 25 -4.57 -3.08 9.29
CA VAL A 25 -4.37 -1.79 9.98
C VAL A 25 -4.98 -1.76 11.39
N SER A 26 -6.08 -2.49 11.59
CA SER A 26 -6.80 -2.64 12.86
C SER A 26 -6.40 -3.88 13.66
N ALA A 27 -5.34 -4.60 13.24
CA ALA A 27 -4.92 -5.81 13.93
C ALA A 27 -4.41 -5.46 15.34
N PRO A 28 -4.93 -6.09 16.40
CA PRO A 28 -4.44 -5.86 17.75
C PRO A 28 -2.99 -6.34 17.89
N PRO A 29 -2.16 -5.68 18.71
CA PRO A 29 -0.79 -6.10 18.97
C PRO A 29 -0.72 -7.58 19.40
N GLY A 30 0.25 -8.32 18.87
CA GLY A 30 0.47 -9.71 19.26
C GLY A 30 -0.50 -10.74 18.67
N ARG A 31 -1.45 -10.36 17.80
CA ARG A 31 -2.26 -11.33 17.04
C ARG A 31 -1.65 -11.65 15.68
N ARG A 32 -1.63 -12.94 15.36
CA ARG A 32 -1.35 -13.46 14.01
C ARG A 32 -2.64 -13.47 13.20
N MET A 33 -2.68 -12.71 12.11
CA MET A 33 -3.83 -12.66 11.21
C MET A 33 -3.69 -13.72 10.11
N GLY A 34 -4.15 -14.95 10.35
CA GLY A 34 -4.41 -16.00 9.33
C GLY A 34 -3.25 -16.43 8.41
N HIS A 35 -2.73 -15.53 7.58
CA HIS A 35 -1.51 -15.72 6.79
C HIS A 35 -0.27 -15.80 7.68
N ALA A 36 0.59 -16.78 7.39
CA ALA A 36 1.73 -17.10 8.22
C ALA A 36 2.69 -15.90 8.47
N GLY A 37 2.75 -14.95 7.53
CA GLY A 37 3.59 -13.74 7.59
C GLY A 37 2.91 -12.47 8.11
N ALA A 38 1.64 -12.50 8.51
CA ALA A 38 0.94 -11.34 9.09
C ALA A 38 1.18 -11.26 10.61
N ILE A 39 2.45 -11.16 11.02
CA ILE A 39 2.87 -10.91 12.40
C ILE A 39 3.59 -9.56 12.44
N VAL A 40 3.14 -8.66 13.31
CA VAL A 40 3.82 -7.38 13.59
C VAL A 40 4.93 -7.64 14.62
N THR A 41 6.13 -8.01 14.18
CA THR A 41 7.30 -8.22 15.05
C THR A 41 8.18 -6.95 15.11
N GLY A 42 8.51 -6.51 16.32
CA GLY A 42 9.63 -5.56 16.55
C GLY A 42 9.43 -4.11 16.07
N GLY A 43 8.19 -3.65 15.89
CA GLY A 43 7.90 -2.24 15.59
C GLY A 43 8.23 -1.76 14.17
N LYS A 44 8.83 -2.61 13.33
CA LYS A 44 9.06 -2.38 11.90
C LYS A 44 7.91 -2.96 11.07
N GLY A 45 7.55 -2.30 9.96
CA GLY A 45 6.47 -2.76 9.08
C GLY A 45 5.07 -2.51 9.62
N LYS A 46 4.86 -1.45 10.42
CA LYS A 46 3.51 -1.02 10.78
C LYS A 46 2.74 -0.69 9.51
N ALA A 47 1.45 -0.99 9.51
CA ALA A 47 0.59 -0.67 8.36
C ALA A 47 0.65 0.82 7.99
N ALA A 48 0.73 1.72 8.97
CA ALA A 48 0.87 3.16 8.74
C ALA A 48 2.15 3.54 7.98
N ASP A 49 3.29 2.92 8.30
CA ASP A 49 4.55 3.19 7.60
C ASP A 49 4.50 2.70 6.16
N LYS A 50 3.91 1.51 5.92
CA LYS A 50 3.69 0.97 4.57
C LYS A 50 2.78 1.88 3.74
N ILE A 51 1.68 2.35 4.32
CA ILE A 51 0.74 3.27 3.67
C ILE A 51 1.45 4.57 3.31
N ARG A 52 2.22 5.16 4.24
CA ARG A 52 2.98 6.39 4.00
C ARG A 52 3.95 6.22 2.84
N THR A 53 4.81 5.20 2.89
CA THR A 53 5.84 4.98 1.87
C THR A 53 5.25 4.75 0.47
N LEU A 54 4.13 4.02 0.36
CA LEU A 54 3.41 3.85 -0.92
C LEU A 54 2.78 5.17 -1.40
N THR A 55 2.17 5.93 -0.49
CA THR A 55 1.57 7.23 -0.83
C THR A 55 2.64 8.21 -1.34
N ASP A 56 3.78 8.27 -0.66
CA ASP A 56 4.91 9.16 -0.99
C ASP A 56 5.55 8.84 -2.35
N CYS A 57 5.43 7.59 -2.84
CA CYS A 57 5.88 7.23 -4.19
C CYS A 57 4.82 7.39 -5.28
N GLY A 58 3.64 7.94 -4.93
CA GLY A 58 2.57 8.28 -5.88
C GLY A 58 1.51 7.18 -6.05
N VAL A 59 1.57 6.09 -5.28
CA VAL A 59 0.53 5.05 -5.29
C VAL A 59 -0.73 5.60 -4.62
N THR A 60 -1.89 5.34 -5.22
CA THR A 60 -3.18 5.66 -4.56
C THR A 60 -3.52 4.53 -3.58
N VAL A 61 -3.42 4.79 -2.28
CA VAL A 61 -3.68 3.80 -1.24
C VAL A 61 -5.10 3.93 -0.71
N SER A 62 -5.90 2.88 -0.85
CA SER A 62 -7.24 2.81 -0.29
C SER A 62 -7.21 2.54 1.21
N SER A 63 -8.13 3.14 1.96
CA SER A 63 -8.35 2.87 3.38
C SER A 63 -9.27 1.66 3.64
N SER A 64 -9.97 1.17 2.60
CA SER A 64 -10.91 0.05 2.69
C SER A 64 -10.81 -0.85 1.46
N PRO A 65 -10.93 -2.18 1.60
CA PRO A 65 -10.99 -3.07 0.44
C PRO A 65 -12.19 -2.77 -0.46
N THR A 66 -13.30 -2.27 0.09
CA THR A 66 -14.52 -1.95 -0.68
C THR A 66 -14.34 -0.75 -1.61
N ARG A 67 -13.35 0.10 -1.37
CA ARG A 67 -13.06 1.30 -2.17
C ARG A 67 -11.94 1.10 -3.18
N MET A 68 -11.47 -0.13 -3.37
CA MET A 68 -10.38 -0.42 -4.32
C MET A 68 -10.72 -0.03 -5.77
N GLY A 69 -12.00 -0.15 -6.16
CA GLY A 69 -12.45 0.32 -7.48
C GLY A 69 -12.27 1.82 -7.66
N GLU A 70 -12.63 2.61 -6.64
CA GLU A 70 -12.45 4.08 -6.63
C GLU A 70 -10.97 4.45 -6.67
N ALA A 71 -10.14 3.80 -5.85
CA ALA A 71 -8.69 4.02 -5.81
C ALA A 71 -8.02 3.73 -7.16
N MET A 72 -8.46 2.68 -7.85
CA MET A 72 -7.97 2.37 -9.20
C MET A 72 -8.38 3.45 -10.21
N GLN A 73 -9.65 3.88 -10.19
CA GLN A 73 -10.09 4.98 -11.06
C GLN A 73 -9.30 6.27 -10.81
N GLU A 74 -9.01 6.59 -9.56
CA GLU A 74 -8.20 7.75 -9.21
C GLU A 74 -6.75 7.60 -9.70
N ALA A 75 -6.13 6.44 -9.51
CA ALA A 75 -4.78 6.17 -10.02
C ALA A 75 -4.73 6.34 -11.55
N LEU A 76 -5.70 5.78 -12.28
CA LEU A 76 -5.81 5.94 -13.74
C LEU A 76 -5.94 7.42 -14.13
N LYS A 77 -6.81 8.19 -13.47
CA LYS A 77 -6.98 9.64 -13.71
C LYS A 77 -5.68 10.42 -13.47
N LYS A 78 -4.92 10.09 -12.42
CA LYS A 78 -3.61 10.73 -12.13
C LYS A 78 -2.59 10.40 -13.23
N GLY A 79 -2.52 9.15 -13.67
CA GLY A 79 -1.61 8.73 -14.75
C GLY A 79 -1.93 9.38 -16.10
N MET A 80 -3.21 9.60 -16.41
CA MET A 80 -3.64 10.26 -17.65
C MET A 80 -3.35 11.77 -17.67
N LYS A 81 -3.17 12.42 -16.51
CA LYS A 81 -2.84 13.86 -16.41
C LYS A 81 -1.35 14.15 -16.53
N GLY A 82 -0.51 13.10 -16.53
CA GLY A 82 0.95 13.20 -16.64
C GLY A 82 1.51 12.87 -18.03
N VAL A 83 0.65 12.73 -19.04
CA VAL A 83 0.99 12.54 -20.46
C VAL A 83 0.58 13.78 -21.24
#